data_AF-A0A7V8JKA5-F1
#
_entry.id   AF-A0A7V8JKA5-F1
#
_cell.length_a   1.000
_cell.length_b   1.000
_cell.length_c   1.000
_cell.angle_alpha   90.00
_cell.angle_beta   90.00
_cell.angle_gamma   90.00
#
_symmetry.space_group_name_H-M   'P 1'
#
loop_
_entity.id
_entity.type
_entity.pdbx_description
1 polymer ?
#
loop_
_entity_poly.entity_id
_entity_poly.type
_entity_poly.pdbx_seq_one_letter_code
_entity_poly.pdbx_strand_id
1 'polypeptide(L)' 'MRAIAYAHAGLPIDDPQALFDLKLDKPSPGPRDLRVAVSAVAVNPVDTKVRRGVAPDGPRAGLGCRGHRRCGRQ' A
#
# COMPACT_ATOMS: atom_id res chain seq x y z
N MET A 1 9.78 0.20 8.71
CA MET A 1 8.85 1.31 8.38
C MET A 1 7.42 0.89 8.68
N ARG A 2 6.53 1.86 8.92
CA ARG A 2 5.10 1.60 9.13
C ARG A 2 4.36 1.71 7.80
N ALA A 3 3.30 0.92 7.64
CA ALA A 3 2.43 0.94 6.48
C ALA A 3 1.00 0.58 6.89
N ILE A 4 0.01 1.02 6.11
CA ILE A 4 -1.38 0.59 6.23
C ILE A 4 -1.64 -0.54 5.24
N ALA A 5 -2.26 -1.63 5.69
CA ALA A 5 -2.52 -2.83 4.89
C ALA A 5 -3.96 -3.32 5.00
N TYR A 6 -4.35 -4.20 4.07
CA TYR A 6 -5.55 -5.02 4.15
C TYR A 6 -5.23 -6.47 3.73
N ALA A 7 -5.93 -7.44 4.30
CA ALA A 7 -5.74 -8.87 4.00
C ALA A 7 -6.93 -9.50 3.27
N HIS A 8 -8.12 -8.91 3.36
CA HIS A 8 -9.34 -9.41 2.74
C HIS A 8 -9.99 -8.34 1.87
N ALA A 9 -10.47 -8.74 0.70
CA ALA A 9 -11.21 -7.84 -0.16
C ALA A 9 -12.60 -7.55 0.42
N GLY A 10 -13.05 -6.30 0.28
CA GLY A 10 -14.46 -5.94 0.47
C GLY A 10 -14.98 -5.92 1.91
N LEU A 11 -14.14 -6.02 2.94
CA LEU A 11 -14.60 -5.86 4.31
C LEU A 11 -15.28 -4.48 4.54
N PRO A 12 -16.36 -4.44 5.35
CA PRO A 12 -16.92 -3.19 5.87
C PRO A 12 -15.85 -2.31 6.51
N ILE A 13 -15.97 -0.98 6.45
CA ILE A 13 -14.89 -0.08 6.93
C ILE A 13 -14.78 -0.02 8.45
N ASP A 14 -15.85 -0.37 9.15
CA ASP A 14 -15.95 -0.54 10.60
C ASP A 14 -15.32 -1.85 11.09
N ASP A 15 -15.02 -2.79 10.19
CA ASP A 15 -14.28 -3.99 10.55
C ASP A 15 -12.80 -3.62 10.86
N PRO A 16 -12.25 -4.03 12.03
CA PRO A 16 -10.88 -3.69 12.41
C PRO A 16 -9.81 -4.32 11.50
N GLN A 17 -10.14 -5.33 10.69
CA GLN A 17 -9.26 -5.93 9.67
C GLN A 17 -9.39 -5.27 8.30
N ALA A 18 -10.27 -4.28 8.15
CA ALA A 18 -10.54 -3.59 6.89
C ALA A 18 -9.34 -2.77 6.40
N LEU A 19 -8.63 -2.14 7.34
CA LEU A 19 -7.35 -1.45 7.18
C LEU A 19 -6.61 -1.48 8.52
N PHE A 20 -5.37 -1.95 8.55
CA PHE A 20 -4.58 -2.07 9.78
C PHE A 20 -3.11 -1.67 9.60
N ASP A 21 -2.47 -1.31 10.71
CA ASP A 21 -1.04 -0.99 10.73
C ASP A 21 -0.17 -2.24 10.61
N LEU A 22 0.88 -2.15 9.79
CA LEU A 22 1.90 -3.16 9.62
C LEU A 22 3.29 -2.55 9.76
N LYS A 23 4.18 -3.26 10.48
CA LYS A 23 5.61 -2.95 10.51
C LYS A 23 6.32 -3.82 9.46
N LEU A 24 7.10 -3.18 8.62
CA LEU A 24 7.90 -3.81 7.57
C LEU A 24 9.37 -3.40 7.72
N ASP A 25 10.29 -4.17 7.16
CA ASP A 25 11.68 -3.72 7.04
C ASP A 25 11.80 -2.56 6.05
N LYS A 26 12.87 -1.77 6.19
CA LYS A 26 13.14 -0.70 5.23
C LYS A 26 13.71 -1.31 3.95
N PRO A 27 13.14 -1.03 2.76
CA PRO A 27 13.65 -1.59 1.52
C PRO A 27 15.01 -0.99 1.16
N SER A 28 15.87 -1.82 0.56
CA SER A 28 17.10 -1.39 -0.08
C SER A 28 16.82 -1.18 -1.58
N PRO A 29 17.04 0.03 -2.13
CA PRO A 29 16.81 0.28 -3.56
C PRO A 29 17.85 -0.45 -4.42
N GLY A 30 17.42 -0.93 -5.59
CA GLY A 30 18.33 -1.41 -6.64
C GLY A 30 19.00 -0.26 -7.42
N PRO A 31 19.82 -0.57 -8.43
CA PRO A 31 20.65 0.43 -9.13
C PRO A 31 19.91 1.60 -9.81
N ARG A 32 18.59 1.48 -10.02
CA ARG A 32 17.75 2.51 -10.68
C ARG A 32 16.48 2.84 -9.90
N ASP A 33 16.43 2.47 -8.62
CA ASP A 33 15.29 2.73 -7.75
C ASP A 33 15.56 3.94 -6.85
N LEU A 34 14.49 4.65 -6.51
CA LEU A 34 14.53 5.71 -5.51
C LEU A 34 13.85 5.24 -4.24
N ARG A 35 14.52 5.45 -3.11
CA ARG A 35 13.90 5.28 -1.80
C ARG A 35 13.34 6.62 -1.34
N VAL A 36 12.02 6.73 -1.34
CA VAL A 36 11.32 7.94 -0.94
C VAL A 36 10.83 7.81 0.51
N ALA A 37 11.07 8.84 1.31
CA ALA A 37 10.44 8.99 2.62
C ALA A 37 9.05 9.63 2.41
N VAL A 38 7.99 8.84 2.63
CA VAL A 38 6.61 9.29 2.42
C VAL A 38 6.17 10.13 3.61
N SER A 39 5.95 11.43 3.39
CA SER A 39 5.42 12.35 4.42
C SER A 39 3.89 12.37 4.49
N ALA A 40 3.22 12.15 3.36
CA ALA A 40 1.76 12.13 3.26
C ALA A 40 1.31 11.29 2.04
N VAL A 41 0.05 10.83 2.08
CA VAL A 41 -0.58 10.07 0.99
C VAL A 41 -1.96 10.65 0.72
N ALA A 42 -2.36 10.68 -0.55
CA ALA A 42 -3.73 11.02 -0.93
C ALA A 42 -4.61 9.75 -0.94
N VAL A 43 -5.91 9.94 -0.71
CA VAL A 43 -6.93 8.90 -0.93
C VAL A 43 -7.57 9.14 -2.30
N ASN A 44 -7.64 8.10 -3.12
CA ASN A 44 -8.20 8.16 -4.46
C ASN A 44 -9.41 7.22 -4.59
N PRO A 45 -10.40 7.53 -5.47
CA PRO A 45 -11.52 6.63 -5.73
C PRO A 45 -11.10 5.22 -6.20
N VAL A 46 -9.94 5.10 -6.86
CA VAL A 46 -9.42 3.78 -7.27
C VAL A 46 -9.02 2.90 -6.09
N ASP A 47 -8.67 3.50 -4.95
CA ASP A 47 -8.22 2.76 -3.77
C ASP A 47 -9.37 1.94 -3.19
N THR A 48 -10.58 2.52 -3.15
CA THR A 48 -11.79 1.80 -2.72
C THR A 48 -12.18 0.72 -3.72
N LYS A 49 -12.07 0.98 -5.03
CA LYS A 49 -12.32 -0.03 -6.08
C LYS A 49 -11.38 -1.23 -5.95
N VAL A 50 -10.09 -1.00 -5.74
CA VAL A 50 -9.09 -2.06 -5.58
C VAL A 50 -9.31 -2.84 -4.29
N ARG A 51 -9.52 -2.14 -3.16
CA ARG A 51 -9.79 -2.78 -1.86
C ARG A 51 -11.03 -3.66 -1.88
N ARG A 52 -12.07 -3.24 -2.61
CA ARG A 52 -13.31 -4.02 -2.72
C ARG A 52 -13.16 -5.26 -3.61
N GLY A 53 -12.39 -5.17 -4.70
CA GLY A 53 -12.40 -6.19 -5.75
C GLY A 53 -11.19 -7.13 -5.81
N VAL A 54 -10.10 -6.85 -5.09
CA VAL A 54 -8.85 -7.62 -5.24
C VAL A 54 -8.40 -8.18 -3.89
N ALA A 55 -8.61 -9.48 -3.70
CA ALA A 55 -8.06 -10.23 -2.58
C ALA A 55 -6.54 -10.41 -2.81
N PRO A 56 -5.69 -10.02 -1.84
CA PRO A 56 -4.26 -10.21 -1.96
C PRO A 56 -3.83 -11.59 -1.44
N ASP A 57 -2.72 -12.12 -1.94
CA ASP A 57 -2.14 -13.41 -1.50
C ASP A 57 -1.51 -13.35 -0.09
N GLY A 58 -1.59 -12.19 0.56
CA GLY A 58 -1.10 -11.86 1.89
C GLY A 58 -1.36 -10.38 2.22
N PRO A 59 -1.00 -9.89 3.42
CA PRO A 59 -1.25 -8.50 3.80
C PRO A 59 -0.69 -7.51 2.78
N ARG A 60 -1.57 -6.79 2.09
CA ARG A 60 -1.19 -5.84 1.06
C ARG A 60 -1.05 -4.46 1.67
N ALA A 61 0.18 -4.00 1.81
CA ALA A 61 0.46 -2.61 2.14
C ALA A 61 0.00 -1.67 0.99
N GLY A 62 -0.81 -0.67 1.31
CA GLY A 62 -1.27 0.37 0.38
C GLY A 62 -0.16 1.32 -0.11
N LEU A 63 1.05 1.19 0.45
CA LEU A 63 2.23 2.00 0.17
C LEU A 63 3.36 1.22 -0.52
N GLY A 64 3.01 0.27 -1.39
CA GLY A 64 3.96 -0.31 -2.34
C GLY A 64 3.69 0.25 -3.73
N CYS A 65 4.59 1.06 -4.28
CA CYS A 65 4.60 1.35 -5.71
C CYS A 65 4.61 0.01 -6.46
N ARG A 66 3.46 -0.42 -7.00
CA ARG A 66 3.43 -1.57 -7.90
C ARG A 66 4.35 -1.24 -9.07
N GLY A 67 5.22 -2.18 -9.44
CA GLY A 67 6.24 -2.09 -10.50
C GLY A 67 5.74 -1.80 -11.93
N HIS A 68 4.60 -1.14 -12.10
CA HIS A 68 4.12 -0.55 -13.36
C HIS A 68 3.86 0.96 -13.27
N ARG A 69 3.90 1.57 -12.07
CA ARG A 69 3.96 3.03 -11.94
C ARG A 69 5.27 3.40 -11.27
N ARG A 70 6.25 3.74 -12.11
CA ARG A 70 7.43 4.50 -11.69
C ARG A 70 6.92 5.82 -11.10
N CYS A 71 6.76 5.86 -9.78
CA CYS A 71 6.69 7.13 -9.07
C CYS A 71 8.07 7.76 -9.15
N GLY A 72 8.36 8.37 -10.30
CA GLY A 72 9.38 9.40 -10.43
C GLY A 72 8.74 10.74 -10.15
N ARG A 73 9.31 11.49 -9.21
CA ARG A 73 9.96 12.76 -9.52
C ARG A 73 11.02 13.01 -8.45
N GLN A 74 12.02 13.76 -8.91
CA GLN A 74 13.26 14.16 -8.24
C GLN A 74 13.05 14.64 -6.81
#